data_AF-A0A9X3LMN5-F1
#
_entry.id   AF-A0A9X3LMN5-F1
#
_cell.length_a   1.000
_cell.length_b   1.000
_cell.length_c   1.000
_cell.angle_alpha   90.00
_cell.angle_beta   90.00
_cell.angle_gamma   90.00
#
_symmetry.space_group_name_H-M   'P 1'
#
loop_
_entity.id
_entity.type
_entity.pdbx_description
1 polymer ?
#
loop_
_entity_poly.entity_id
_entity_poly.type
_entity_poly.pdbx_seq_one_letter_code
_entity_poly.pdbx_strand_id
1 'polypeptide(L)'
;MATAEDKSRTAGSAASTDSSAKADGAKVAKKTVKKTAKKTGKATKQTARSSRRNRPGPRQRLLASATNLFTTQGIRVIGIDRILRDADVAKASLYSLFGSKDNLVVAYLQELDQKWREDWHALADEREKPEDRIIAFFDLCIQQEPENNFRGSHFQNAASEYPRPETDSEQRIRDAAMEYRRWCRDTMAELLTERFGYASQTLADQLMVFMDGGLNGAKMSRNTVPLETARGLAKQLLLTAPMSYNI
;
A
#
# COMPACT_ATOMS: atom_id res chain seq x y z
N MET A 1 -0.09 -61.52 8.32
CA MET A 1 -1.21 -61.63 9.27
C MET A 1 -2.22 -60.56 8.85
N ALA A 2 -3.12 -60.91 7.94
CA ALA A 2 -4.47 -61.45 8.19
C ALA A 2 -5.44 -60.33 8.66
N THR A 3 -6.27 -59.79 7.74
CA THR A 3 -7.75 -59.98 7.60
C THR A 3 -8.56 -59.14 8.61
N ALA A 4 -9.72 -58.52 8.37
CA ALA A 4 -10.80 -58.59 7.37
C ALA A 4 -11.62 -57.26 7.50
N GLU A 5 -12.15 -56.65 6.44
CA GLU A 5 -13.52 -56.81 5.91
C GLU A 5 -14.64 -56.90 6.96
N ASP A 6 -15.62 -55.98 6.90
CA ASP A 6 -17.02 -56.36 6.66
C ASP A 6 -17.88 -55.19 6.13
N LYS A 7 -18.76 -55.53 5.19
CA LYS A 7 -19.79 -54.75 4.50
C LYS A 7 -21.16 -55.23 5.00
N SER A 8 -22.11 -54.32 5.17
CA SER A 8 -23.54 -54.64 4.97
C SER A 8 -24.26 -53.35 4.51
N ARG A 9 -24.81 -53.27 3.28
CA ARG A 9 -26.10 -53.80 2.76
C ARG A 9 -27.28 -53.34 3.63
N THR A 10 -28.31 -52.65 3.12
CA THR A 10 -29.33 -53.00 2.08
C THR A 10 -30.11 -51.72 1.69
N ALA A 11 -30.40 -51.36 0.43
CA ALA A 11 -31.34 -51.92 -0.57
C ALA A 11 -32.85 -51.81 -0.23
N GLY A 12 -33.64 -51.19 -1.12
CA GLY A 12 -35.11 -51.20 -1.19
C GLY A 12 -35.67 -49.91 -1.83
N SER A 13 -35.85 -49.81 -3.16
CA SER A 13 -37.03 -50.25 -3.96
C SER A 13 -38.27 -49.37 -3.69
N ALA A 14 -38.68 -48.44 -4.55
CA ALA A 14 -39.36 -48.54 -5.86
C ALA A 14 -40.82 -48.05 -5.73
N ALA A 15 -41.26 -47.21 -6.68
CA ALA A 15 -42.51 -47.34 -7.44
C ALA A 15 -42.99 -45.99 -7.98
N SER A 16 -43.08 -45.94 -9.30
CA SER A 16 -43.84 -44.99 -10.12
C SER A 16 -45.34 -45.17 -9.93
N THR A 17 -46.11 -44.09 -10.08
CA THR A 17 -47.37 -44.13 -10.86
C THR A 17 -47.65 -42.78 -11.49
N ASP A 18 -48.17 -42.88 -12.70
CA ASP A 18 -48.43 -41.89 -13.72
C ASP A 18 -49.78 -41.16 -13.53
N SER A 19 -49.91 -40.07 -14.29
CA SER A 19 -51.12 -39.62 -14.98
C SER A 19 -51.87 -38.37 -14.50
N SER A 20 -52.16 -37.61 -15.55
CA SER A 20 -52.71 -36.27 -15.75
C SER A 20 -54.18 -36.06 -15.37
N ALA A 21 -54.56 -34.82 -15.04
CA ALA A 21 -55.76 -34.16 -15.56
C ALA A 21 -55.72 -32.62 -15.41
N LYS A 22 -56.41 -31.95 -16.34
CA LYS A 22 -56.37 -30.55 -16.77
C LYS A 22 -57.01 -29.49 -15.82
N ALA A 23 -56.47 -28.28 -15.96
CA ALA A 23 -57.09 -26.94 -16.13
C ALA A 23 -58.31 -26.53 -15.28
N ASP A 24 -58.19 -25.42 -14.53
CA ASP A 24 -58.85 -24.13 -14.81
C ASP A 24 -58.56 -23.11 -13.70
N GLY A 25 -58.45 -21.80 -14.03
CA GLY A 25 -58.48 -20.73 -13.01
C GLY A 25 -57.46 -19.59 -13.09
N ALA A 26 -57.04 -19.18 -14.29
CA ALA A 26 -56.14 -18.03 -14.47
C ALA A 26 -56.90 -16.70 -14.66
N LYS A 27 -57.38 -16.02 -13.60
CA LYS A 27 -57.75 -14.57 -13.73
C LYS A 27 -58.03 -13.72 -12.47
N VAL A 28 -57.35 -13.89 -11.33
CA VAL A 28 -57.48 -12.90 -10.21
C VAL A 28 -56.14 -12.42 -9.60
N ALA A 29 -55.01 -13.10 -9.85
CA ALA A 29 -53.73 -12.79 -9.19
C ALA A 29 -52.85 -11.68 -9.83
N LYS A 30 -53.33 -10.92 -10.82
CA LYS A 30 -52.46 -9.96 -11.57
C LYS A 30 -52.40 -8.53 -11.01
N LYS A 31 -53.26 -8.13 -10.05
CA LYS A 31 -53.29 -6.74 -9.56
C LYS A 31 -52.48 -6.50 -8.27
N THR A 32 -52.24 -7.53 -7.46
CA THR A 32 -51.48 -7.41 -6.20
C THR A 32 -49.96 -7.53 -6.39
N VAL A 33 -49.51 -8.25 -7.42
CA VAL A 33 -48.06 -8.44 -7.72
C VAL A 33 -47.39 -7.18 -8.29
N LYS A 34 -48.13 -6.28 -8.96
CA LYS A 34 -47.58 -5.03 -9.52
C LYS A 34 -47.19 -3.98 -8.47
N LYS A 35 -47.81 -3.99 -7.27
CA LYS A 35 -47.57 -2.99 -6.23
C LYS A 35 -46.38 -3.35 -5.33
N THR A 36 -46.12 -4.64 -5.13
CA THR A 36 -44.93 -5.16 -4.41
C THR A 36 -43.66 -5.10 -5.25
N ALA A 37 -43.73 -5.38 -6.57
CA ALA A 37 -42.58 -5.23 -7.48
C ALA A 37 -42.10 -3.77 -7.65
N LYS A 38 -43.01 -2.80 -7.51
CA LYS A 38 -42.67 -1.36 -7.60
C LYS A 38 -41.98 -0.83 -6.33
N LYS A 39 -42.22 -1.45 -5.16
CA LYS A 39 -41.53 -1.13 -3.89
C LYS A 39 -40.13 -1.75 -3.83
N THR A 40 -39.95 -2.99 -4.28
CA THR A 40 -38.64 -3.66 -4.34
C THR A 40 -37.70 -3.02 -5.37
N GLY A 41 -38.21 -2.58 -6.52
CA GLY A 41 -37.44 -1.84 -7.54
C GLY A 41 -37.04 -0.41 -7.13
N LYS A 42 -37.76 0.21 -6.18
CA LYS A 42 -37.42 1.53 -5.64
C LYS A 42 -36.33 1.44 -4.56
N ALA A 43 -36.37 0.39 -3.73
CA ALA A 43 -35.34 0.08 -2.74
C ALA A 43 -33.99 -0.29 -3.40
N THR A 44 -34.00 -1.13 -4.45
CA THR A 44 -32.77 -1.47 -5.22
C THR A 44 -32.23 -0.29 -6.03
N LYS A 45 -33.08 0.61 -6.54
CA LYS A 45 -32.61 1.86 -7.18
C LYS A 45 -32.05 2.88 -6.20
N GLN A 46 -32.51 2.90 -4.94
CA GLN A 46 -31.97 3.77 -3.89
C GLN A 46 -30.63 3.26 -3.37
N THR A 47 -30.47 1.95 -3.16
CA THR A 47 -29.18 1.36 -2.76
C THR A 47 -28.12 1.47 -3.86
N ALA A 48 -28.47 1.26 -5.13
CA ALA A 48 -27.57 1.45 -6.27
C ALA A 48 -27.25 2.93 -6.60
N ARG A 49 -28.06 3.88 -6.11
CA ARG A 49 -27.76 5.34 -6.17
C ARG A 49 -26.90 5.79 -5.00
N SER A 50 -27.10 5.21 -3.81
CA SER A 50 -26.26 5.43 -2.63
C SER A 50 -24.84 4.87 -2.84
N SER A 51 -24.70 3.68 -3.42
CA SER A 51 -23.38 3.08 -3.71
C SER A 51 -22.59 3.83 -4.78
N ARG A 52 -23.26 4.41 -5.79
CA ARG A 52 -22.60 5.29 -6.77
C ARG A 52 -22.13 6.62 -6.17
N ARG A 53 -22.84 7.12 -5.16
CA ARG A 53 -22.49 8.38 -4.47
C ARG A 53 -21.33 8.19 -3.47
N ASN A 54 -21.04 6.94 -3.09
CA ASN A 54 -19.93 6.57 -2.20
C ASN A 54 -18.74 5.92 -2.94
N ARG A 55 -18.77 5.86 -4.28
CA ARG A 55 -17.66 5.33 -5.07
C ARG A 55 -16.57 6.41 -5.17
N PRO A 56 -15.31 6.10 -4.82
CA PRO A 56 -14.21 7.03 -4.97
C PRO A 56 -14.12 7.56 -6.41
N GLY A 57 -13.70 8.82 -6.56
CA GLY A 57 -13.60 9.46 -7.86
C GLY A 57 -12.59 8.75 -8.77
N PRO A 58 -12.67 8.94 -10.11
CA PRO A 58 -11.72 8.32 -11.05
C PRO A 58 -10.25 8.60 -10.71
N ARG A 59 -9.92 9.81 -10.22
CA ARG A 59 -8.57 10.17 -9.78
C ARG A 59 -8.08 9.29 -8.63
N GLN A 60 -8.89 9.14 -7.58
CA GLN A 60 -8.57 8.32 -6.41
C GLN A 60 -8.42 6.84 -6.78
N ARG A 61 -9.30 6.33 -7.65
CA ARG A 61 -9.23 4.93 -8.12
C ARG A 61 -7.97 4.66 -8.95
N LEU A 62 -7.61 5.58 -9.84
CA LEU A 62 -6.37 5.47 -10.61
C LEU A 62 -5.14 5.48 -9.70
N LEU A 63 -5.10 6.39 -8.74
CA LEU A 63 -3.98 6.50 -7.80
C LEU A 63 -3.88 5.24 -6.92
N ALA A 64 -4.99 4.80 -6.29
CA ALA A 64 -5.00 3.61 -5.46
C ALA A 64 -4.58 2.33 -6.23
N SER A 65 -5.08 2.17 -7.47
CA SER A 65 -4.68 1.06 -8.34
C SER A 65 -3.19 1.13 -8.70
N ALA A 66 -2.71 2.31 -9.06
CA ALA A 66 -1.30 2.54 -9.37
C ALA A 66 -0.40 2.28 -8.16
N THR A 67 -0.76 2.79 -6.98
CA THR A 67 -0.05 2.55 -5.72
C THR A 67 0.10 1.05 -5.45
N ASN A 68 -0.99 0.28 -5.50
CA ASN A 68 -0.93 -1.17 -5.29
C ASN A 68 -0.07 -1.89 -6.35
N LEU A 69 -0.22 -1.55 -7.64
CA LEU A 69 0.53 -2.22 -8.71
C LEU A 69 2.02 -1.86 -8.65
N PHE A 70 2.37 -0.59 -8.44
CA PHE A 70 3.76 -0.14 -8.40
C PHE A 70 4.49 -0.67 -7.17
N THR A 71 3.87 -0.69 -5.99
CA THR A 71 4.51 -1.24 -4.78
C THR A 71 4.73 -2.74 -4.86
N THR A 72 3.83 -3.48 -5.53
CA THR A 72 3.88 -4.95 -5.57
C THR A 72 4.63 -5.53 -6.77
N GLN A 73 4.66 -4.83 -7.91
CA GLN A 73 5.19 -5.37 -9.17
C GLN A 73 6.26 -4.49 -9.82
N GLY A 74 6.44 -3.25 -9.37
CA GLY A 74 7.37 -2.29 -9.96
C GLY A 74 6.69 -1.34 -10.94
N ILE A 75 7.37 -0.25 -11.29
CA ILE A 75 6.80 0.87 -12.04
C ILE A 75 6.87 0.62 -13.54
N ARG A 76 8.05 0.28 -14.07
CA ARG A 76 8.31 0.18 -15.52
C ARG A 76 7.57 -0.99 -16.16
N VAL A 77 7.48 -2.13 -15.47
CA VAL A 77 6.79 -3.33 -15.99
C VAL A 77 5.27 -3.14 -16.13
N ILE A 78 4.67 -2.24 -15.36
CA ILE A 78 3.23 -2.03 -15.36
C ILE A 78 2.81 -1.07 -16.48
N GLY A 79 2.12 -1.58 -17.50
CA GLY A 79 1.55 -0.76 -18.57
C GLY A 79 0.33 0.05 -18.13
N ILE A 80 0.04 1.14 -18.84
CA ILE A 80 -1.14 2.00 -18.62
C ILE A 80 -2.43 1.18 -18.64
N ASP A 81 -2.59 0.28 -19.61
CA ASP A 81 -3.82 -0.49 -19.78
C ASP A 81 -4.12 -1.43 -18.60
N ARG A 82 -3.08 -1.87 -17.89
CA ARG A 82 -3.25 -2.66 -16.67
C ARG A 82 -3.86 -1.82 -15.55
N ILE A 83 -3.34 -0.61 -15.35
CA ILE A 83 -3.84 0.35 -14.35
C ILE A 83 -5.28 0.75 -14.67
N LEU A 84 -5.58 1.08 -15.93
CA LEU A 84 -6.92 1.48 -16.35
C LEU A 84 -7.96 0.38 -16.09
N ARG A 85 -7.61 -0.87 -16.38
CA ARG A 85 -8.49 -2.03 -16.17
C ARG A 85 -8.76 -2.28 -14.69
N ASP A 86 -7.71 -2.26 -13.88
CA ASP A 86 -7.81 -2.49 -12.44
C ASP A 86 -8.57 -1.34 -11.75
N ALA A 87 -8.30 -0.10 -12.15
CA ALA A 87 -9.02 1.07 -11.67
C ALA A 87 -10.46 1.18 -12.20
N ASP A 88 -10.86 0.46 -13.27
CA ASP A 88 -12.13 0.59 -14.03
C ASP A 88 -12.35 1.99 -14.65
N VAL A 89 -11.26 2.64 -15.08
CA VAL A 89 -11.28 4.03 -15.57
C VAL A 89 -10.93 4.08 -17.06
N ALA A 90 -11.60 4.96 -17.80
CA ALA A 90 -11.32 5.17 -19.23
C ALA A 90 -9.95 5.80 -19.46
N LYS A 91 -9.29 5.44 -20.56
CA LYS A 91 -7.96 5.96 -20.94
C LYS A 91 -7.90 7.48 -20.98
N ALA A 92 -8.92 8.13 -21.56
CA ALA A 92 -9.01 9.59 -21.64
C ALA A 92 -8.99 10.26 -20.25
N SER A 93 -9.55 9.60 -19.22
CA SER A 93 -9.54 10.14 -17.86
C SER A 93 -8.15 10.16 -17.24
N LEU A 94 -7.29 9.16 -17.51
CA LEU A 94 -5.90 9.19 -17.02
C LEU A 94 -5.14 10.38 -17.60
N TYR A 95 -5.21 10.58 -18.92
CA TYR A 95 -4.55 11.71 -19.57
C TYR A 95 -5.15 13.06 -19.14
N SER A 96 -6.46 13.15 -18.93
CA SER A 96 -7.08 14.38 -18.43
C SER A 96 -6.71 14.70 -16.98
N LEU A 97 -6.50 13.69 -16.13
CA LEU A 97 -6.26 13.88 -14.69
C LEU A 97 -4.78 13.99 -14.32
N PHE A 98 -3.93 13.24 -15.00
CA PHE A 98 -2.50 13.16 -14.71
C PHE A 98 -1.63 13.58 -15.89
N GLY A 99 -2.13 13.64 -17.11
CA GLY A 99 -1.35 14.00 -18.30
C GLY A 99 -0.48 12.86 -18.85
N SER A 100 0.16 12.06 -17.98
CA SER A 100 0.97 10.91 -18.38
C SER A 100 1.02 9.84 -17.29
N LYS A 101 1.56 8.66 -17.62
CA LYS A 101 1.86 7.63 -16.62
C LYS A 101 2.92 8.12 -15.63
N ASP A 102 3.95 8.80 -16.11
CA ASP A 102 5.03 9.29 -15.24
C ASP A 102 4.52 10.30 -14.22
N ASN A 103 3.58 11.17 -14.61
CA ASN A 103 2.93 12.09 -13.66
C ASN A 103 2.06 11.34 -12.63
N LEU A 104 1.46 10.20 -13.01
CA LEU A 104 0.79 9.32 -12.06
C LEU A 104 1.80 8.65 -11.10
N VAL A 105 3.00 8.31 -11.56
CA VAL A 105 4.09 7.81 -10.71
C VAL A 105 4.54 8.88 -9.71
N VAL A 106 4.72 10.13 -10.16
CA VAL A 106 5.06 11.25 -9.26
C VAL A 106 3.98 11.43 -8.19
N ALA A 107 2.69 11.42 -8.58
CA ALA A 107 1.58 11.54 -7.64
C ALA A 107 1.55 10.37 -6.63
N TYR A 108 1.88 9.16 -7.08
CA TYR A 108 2.04 7.99 -6.21
C TYR A 108 3.16 8.17 -5.19
N LEU A 109 4.35 8.63 -5.60
CA LEU A 109 5.47 8.86 -4.70
C LEU A 109 5.15 9.95 -3.67
N GLN A 110 4.44 11.00 -4.08
CA GLN A 110 4.00 12.07 -3.18
C GLN A 110 2.98 11.57 -2.14
N GLU A 111 2.03 10.72 -2.53
CA GLU A 111 1.08 10.11 -1.59
C GLU A 111 1.78 9.19 -0.59
N LEU A 112 2.75 8.39 -1.05
CA LEU A 112 3.57 7.56 -0.16
C LEU A 112 4.40 8.42 0.81
N ASP A 113 5.03 9.48 0.32
CA ASP A 113 5.85 10.37 1.14
C ASP A 113 5.01 11.05 2.21
N GLN A 114 3.85 11.61 1.83
CA GLN A 114 2.92 12.20 2.77
C GLN A 114 2.50 11.20 3.85
N LYS A 115 2.05 10.00 3.46
CA LYS A 115 1.60 8.98 4.41
C LYS A 115 2.72 8.52 5.33
N TRP A 116 3.93 8.35 4.81
CA TRP A 116 5.09 7.94 5.59
C TRP A 116 5.43 8.99 6.64
N ARG A 117 5.41 10.28 6.28
CA ARG A 117 5.66 11.39 7.22
C ARG A 117 4.59 11.47 8.29
N GLU A 118 3.31 11.32 7.93
CA GLU A 118 2.20 11.25 8.88
C GLU A 118 2.40 10.12 9.91
N ASP A 119 2.78 8.93 9.44
CA ASP A 119 3.05 7.79 10.32
C ASP A 119 4.28 8.01 11.22
N TRP A 120 5.32 8.63 10.67
CA TRP A 120 6.50 8.97 11.46
C TRP A 120 6.19 10.01 12.54
N HIS A 121 5.44 11.07 12.20
CA HIS A 121 5.00 12.07 13.17
C HIS A 121 4.16 11.42 14.28
N ALA A 122 3.20 10.55 13.93
CA ALA A 122 2.40 9.84 14.92
C ALA A 122 3.27 9.03 15.92
N LEU A 123 4.34 8.38 15.44
CA LEU A 123 5.27 7.63 16.30
C LEU A 123 6.27 8.50 17.06
N ALA A 124 6.68 9.64 16.48
CA ALA A 124 7.70 10.53 17.03
C ALA A 124 7.12 11.48 18.08
N ASP A 125 5.87 11.92 17.91
CA ASP A 125 5.20 12.84 18.83
C ASP A 125 4.91 12.20 20.20
N GLU A 126 4.85 10.86 20.26
CA GLU A 126 4.79 10.10 21.51
C GLU A 126 6.11 10.08 22.30
N ARG A 127 7.19 10.63 21.72
CA ARG A 127 8.55 10.57 22.28
C ARG A 127 9.02 11.94 22.72
N GLU A 128 9.50 12.02 23.96
CA GLU A 128 9.99 13.27 24.55
C GLU A 128 11.38 13.65 24.03
N LYS A 129 12.30 12.68 23.91
CA LYS A 129 13.70 12.96 23.62
C LYS A 129 14.00 12.95 22.11
N PRO A 130 14.86 13.86 21.61
CA PRO A 130 15.22 13.89 20.19
C PRO A 130 15.83 12.57 19.69
N GLU A 131 16.67 11.91 20.49
CA GLU A 131 17.25 10.61 20.14
C GLU A 131 16.18 9.54 19.95
N ASP A 132 15.13 9.54 20.76
CA ASP A 132 14.05 8.57 20.65
C ASP A 132 13.24 8.84 19.38
N ARG A 133 13.03 10.11 18.99
CA ARG A 133 12.41 10.49 17.70
C ARG A 133 13.26 10.06 16.51
N ILE A 134 14.59 10.15 16.59
CA ILE A 134 15.49 9.61 15.56
C ILE A 134 15.30 8.09 15.43
N ILE A 135 15.20 7.38 16.56
CA ILE A 135 14.95 5.94 16.55
C ILE A 135 13.56 5.58 15.96
N ALA A 136 12.61 6.52 15.95
CA ALA A 136 11.29 6.31 15.37
C ALA A 136 11.34 6.03 13.86
N PHE A 137 12.32 6.59 13.14
CA PHE A 137 12.56 6.26 11.73
C PHE A 137 12.77 4.76 11.53
N PHE A 138 13.66 4.16 12.35
CA PHE A 138 13.97 2.74 12.28
C PHE A 138 12.80 1.87 12.75
N ASP A 139 12.12 2.28 13.83
CA ASP A 139 10.96 1.56 14.35
C ASP A 139 9.83 1.50 13.31
N LEU A 140 9.57 2.61 12.60
CA LEU A 140 8.57 2.65 11.53
C LEU A 140 8.94 1.69 10.38
N CYS A 141 10.20 1.68 9.94
CA CYS A 141 10.65 0.71 8.94
C CYS A 141 10.49 -0.74 9.41
N ILE A 142 10.82 -1.04 10.67
CA ILE A 142 10.67 -2.39 11.25
C ILE A 142 9.20 -2.83 11.26
N GLN A 143 8.28 -1.91 11.57
CA GLN A 143 6.84 -2.18 11.59
C GLN A 143 6.27 -2.40 10.17
N GLN A 144 6.67 -1.57 9.20
CA GLN A 144 6.08 -1.58 7.86
C GLN A 144 6.64 -2.68 6.94
N GLU A 145 7.91 -3.08 7.07
CA GLU A 145 8.50 -4.06 6.13
C GLU A 145 7.76 -5.40 6.05
N PRO A 146 7.30 -6.02 7.16
CA PRO A 146 6.48 -7.24 7.09
C PRO A 146 5.17 -7.05 6.32
N GLU A 147 4.46 -5.93 6.54
CA GLU A 147 3.22 -5.59 5.85
C GLU A 147 3.44 -5.38 4.35
N ASN A 148 4.60 -4.81 4.01
CA ASN A 148 5.05 -4.59 2.64
C ASN A 148 5.71 -5.84 2.01
N ASN A 149 5.70 -6.99 2.69
CA ASN A 149 6.29 -8.26 2.22
C ASN A 149 7.80 -8.14 1.91
N PHE A 150 8.52 -7.37 2.72
CA PHE A 150 9.96 -7.13 2.66
C PHE A 150 10.41 -6.59 1.31
N ARG A 151 9.75 -5.55 0.80
CA ARG A 151 10.10 -4.93 -0.48
C ARG A 151 11.13 -3.82 -0.37
N GLY A 152 11.54 -3.46 0.84
CA GLY A 152 12.40 -2.31 1.10
C GLY A 152 11.73 -1.00 0.71
N SER A 153 12.54 0.07 0.67
CA SER A 153 12.04 1.41 0.36
C SER A 153 11.42 1.50 -1.04
N HIS A 154 10.15 1.91 -1.11
CA HIS A 154 9.47 2.25 -2.36
C HIS A 154 10.17 3.38 -3.13
N PHE A 155 10.79 4.34 -2.41
CA PHE A 155 11.54 5.44 -3.02
C PHE A 155 12.86 4.98 -3.65
N GLN A 156 13.63 4.14 -2.94
CA GLN A 156 14.87 3.56 -3.50
C GLN A 156 14.57 2.65 -4.69
N ASN A 157 13.50 1.85 -4.60
CA ASN A 157 13.04 1.02 -5.71
C ASN A 157 12.68 1.89 -6.93
N ALA A 158 11.92 2.97 -6.74
CA ALA A 158 11.59 3.91 -7.80
C ALA A 158 12.86 4.53 -8.42
N ALA A 159 13.79 5.04 -7.61
CA ALA A 159 15.04 5.61 -8.11
C ALA A 159 15.89 4.60 -8.89
N SER A 160 15.90 3.33 -8.47
CA SER A 160 16.61 2.23 -9.15
C SER A 160 15.98 1.87 -10.50
N GLU A 161 14.66 2.02 -10.63
CA GLU A 161 13.99 1.84 -11.91
C GLU A 161 14.31 2.95 -12.90
N TYR A 162 14.70 4.16 -12.46
CA TYR A 162 15.04 5.30 -13.33
C TYR A 162 16.52 5.75 -13.18
N PRO A 163 17.51 4.91 -13.50
CA PRO A 163 18.93 5.22 -13.25
C PRO A 163 19.47 6.33 -14.15
N ARG A 164 18.86 6.55 -15.31
CA ARG A 164 19.17 7.61 -16.28
C ARG A 164 17.85 8.17 -16.81
N PRO A 165 17.32 9.25 -16.23
CA PRO A 165 16.09 9.88 -16.73
C PRO A 165 16.41 10.57 -18.05
N GLU A 166 15.60 10.31 -19.08
CA GLU A 166 15.76 10.89 -20.41
C GLU A 166 14.75 12.02 -20.66
N THR A 167 13.75 12.15 -19.79
CA THR A 167 12.67 13.14 -19.91
C THR A 167 12.47 13.91 -18.61
N ASP A 168 11.87 15.10 -18.70
CA ASP A 168 11.52 15.91 -17.53
C ASP A 168 10.56 15.19 -16.58
N SER A 169 9.70 14.31 -17.09
CA SER A 169 8.80 13.51 -16.24
C SER A 169 9.52 12.41 -15.49
N GLU A 170 10.50 11.75 -16.11
CA GLU A 170 11.37 10.79 -15.40
C GLU A 170 12.28 11.47 -14.39
N GLN A 171 12.77 12.68 -14.68
CA GLN A 171 13.54 13.47 -13.72
C GLN A 171 12.70 13.80 -12.47
N ARG A 172 11.45 14.24 -12.66
CA ARG A 172 10.53 14.50 -11.53
C ARG A 172 10.24 13.26 -10.67
N ILE A 173 10.23 12.06 -11.24
CA ILE A 173 10.10 10.82 -10.47
C ILE A 173 11.29 10.64 -9.53
N ARG A 174 12.53 10.83 -10.04
CA ARG A 174 13.73 10.77 -9.20
C ARG A 174 13.74 11.86 -8.14
N ASP A 175 13.35 13.07 -8.50
CA ASP A 175 13.33 14.20 -7.57
C ASP A 175 12.36 13.93 -6.41
N ALA A 176 11.17 13.38 -6.70
CA ALA A 176 10.22 12.98 -5.66
C ALA A 176 10.78 11.89 -4.73
N ALA A 177 11.50 10.90 -5.26
CA ALA A 177 12.18 9.89 -4.44
C ALA A 177 13.31 10.49 -3.57
N MET A 178 14.02 11.49 -4.10
CA MET A 178 15.08 12.20 -3.39
C MET A 178 14.54 13.19 -2.34
N GLU A 179 13.34 13.72 -2.53
CA GLU A 179 12.67 14.62 -1.59
C GLU A 179 12.35 13.90 -0.27
N TYR A 180 11.78 12.70 -0.34
CA TYR A 180 11.61 11.82 0.84
C TYR A 180 12.93 11.62 1.59
N ARG A 181 13.99 11.24 0.85
CA ARG A 181 15.32 10.99 1.43
C ARG A 181 15.86 12.23 2.13
N ARG A 182 15.74 13.38 1.48
CA ARG A 182 16.21 14.66 1.98
C ARG A 182 15.48 15.04 3.27
N TRP A 183 14.16 14.90 3.31
CA TRP A 183 13.40 15.18 4.50
C TRP A 183 13.79 14.28 5.67
N CYS A 184 13.96 12.96 5.48
CA CYS A 184 14.41 12.07 6.56
C CYS A 184 15.76 12.54 7.13
N ARG A 185 16.71 12.83 6.26
CA ARG A 185 18.06 13.29 6.61
C ARG A 185 18.00 14.63 7.37
N ASP A 186 17.26 15.59 6.84
CA ASP A 186 17.20 16.95 7.40
C ASP A 186 16.49 16.95 8.75
N THR A 187 15.40 16.19 8.90
CA THR A 187 14.73 15.98 10.20
C THR A 187 15.64 15.30 11.21
N MET A 188 16.42 14.28 10.82
CA MET A 188 17.43 13.71 11.71
C MET A 188 18.49 14.74 12.11
N ALA A 189 18.96 15.57 11.17
CA ALA A 189 19.94 16.61 11.44
C ALA A 189 19.42 17.69 12.40
N GLU A 190 18.15 18.08 12.26
CA GLU A 190 17.46 19.00 13.18
C GLU A 190 17.38 18.42 14.59
N LEU A 191 16.93 17.17 14.74
CA LEU A 191 16.85 16.48 16.03
C LEU A 191 18.23 16.30 16.68
N LEU A 192 19.27 16.01 15.89
CA LEU A 192 20.64 15.94 16.39
C LEU A 192 21.14 17.32 16.86
N THR A 193 20.77 18.38 16.16
CA THR A 193 21.12 19.76 16.53
C THR A 193 20.42 20.15 17.83
N GLU A 194 19.15 19.79 17.99
CA GLU A 194 18.40 19.98 19.25
C GLU A 194 19.09 19.26 20.42
N ARG A 195 19.56 18.04 20.20
CA ARG A 195 20.21 17.23 21.23
C ARG A 195 21.61 17.71 21.61
N PHE A 196 22.45 18.04 20.63
CA PHE A 196 23.87 18.32 20.86
C PHE A 196 24.20 19.82 20.88
N GLY A 197 23.30 20.68 20.42
CA GLY A 197 23.50 22.13 20.35
C GLY A 197 24.33 22.61 19.16
N TYR A 198 24.68 21.74 18.21
CA TYR A 198 25.42 22.10 16.99
C TYR A 198 25.00 21.24 15.79
N ALA A 199 25.18 21.82 14.59
CA ALA A 199 24.82 21.17 13.33
C ALA A 199 25.57 19.85 13.15
N SER A 200 24.81 18.76 13.01
CA SER A 200 25.33 17.39 13.01
C SER A 200 25.01 16.64 11.71
N GLN A 201 25.29 17.29 10.57
CA GLN A 201 24.96 16.78 9.23
C GLN A 201 25.62 15.41 8.94
N THR A 202 26.88 15.23 9.33
CA THR A 202 27.60 13.97 9.14
C THR A 202 26.98 12.81 9.92
N LEU A 203 26.48 13.05 11.14
CA LEU A 203 25.79 12.02 11.91
C LEU A 203 24.46 11.65 11.27
N ALA A 204 23.71 12.64 10.74
CA ALA A 204 22.49 12.36 9.98
C ALA A 204 22.78 11.50 8.75
N ASP A 205 23.87 11.78 8.01
CA ASP A 205 24.30 10.97 6.88
C ASP A 205 24.65 9.53 7.30
N GLN A 206 25.33 9.33 8.43
CA GLN A 206 25.62 8.00 8.97
C GLN A 206 24.35 7.23 9.35
N LEU A 207 23.38 7.90 9.99
CA LEU A 207 22.08 7.31 10.32
C LEU A 207 21.31 6.90 9.07
N MET A 208 21.33 7.73 8.02
CA MET A 208 20.73 7.40 6.73
C MET A 208 21.39 6.16 6.12
N VAL A 209 22.72 6.03 6.18
CA VAL A 209 23.43 4.83 5.71
C VAL A 209 22.99 3.58 6.47
N PHE A 210 22.83 3.66 7.80
CA PHE A 210 22.32 2.54 8.58
C PHE A 210 20.90 2.17 8.18
N MET A 211 20.01 3.16 8.02
CA MET A 211 18.62 2.92 7.63
C MET A 211 18.52 2.30 6.24
N ASP A 212 19.26 2.83 5.26
CA ASP A 212 19.31 2.29 3.90
C ASP A 212 19.83 0.84 3.88
N GLY A 213 20.93 0.59 4.60
CA GLY A 213 21.52 -0.74 4.72
C GLY A 213 20.57 -1.73 5.40
N GLY A 214 19.88 -1.30 6.45
CA GLY A 214 18.86 -2.08 7.13
C GLY A 214 17.69 -2.44 6.22
N LEU A 215 17.12 -1.47 5.50
CA LEU A 215 16.03 -1.68 4.55
C LEU A 215 16.41 -2.65 3.43
N ASN A 216 17.59 -2.45 2.83
CA ASN A 216 18.06 -3.34 1.77
C ASN A 216 18.39 -4.74 2.32
N GLY A 217 18.99 -4.83 3.51
CA GLY A 217 19.23 -6.09 4.19
C GLY A 217 17.93 -6.85 4.46
N ALA A 218 16.92 -6.18 5.01
CA ALA A 218 15.61 -6.76 5.31
C ALA A 218 14.91 -7.28 4.06
N LYS A 219 15.01 -6.54 2.94
CA LYS A 219 14.55 -6.98 1.63
C LYS A 219 15.24 -8.26 1.16
N MET A 220 16.56 -8.37 1.34
CA MET A 220 17.34 -9.55 0.91
C MET A 220 17.09 -10.78 1.80
N SER A 221 17.01 -10.59 3.12
CA SER A 221 16.84 -11.67 4.10
C SER A 221 15.37 -12.03 4.35
N ARG A 222 14.43 -11.20 3.91
CA ARG A 222 12.98 -11.29 4.15
C ARG A 222 12.62 -11.41 5.63
N ASN A 223 13.30 -10.60 6.45
CA ASN A 223 13.06 -10.48 7.89
C ASN A 223 13.55 -9.11 8.39
N THR A 224 13.20 -8.75 9.62
CA THR A 224 13.53 -7.43 10.21
C THR A 224 14.92 -7.37 10.84
N VAL A 225 15.67 -8.47 10.92
CA VAL A 225 16.94 -8.55 11.66
C VAL A 225 17.97 -7.50 11.21
N PRO A 226 18.17 -7.24 9.89
CA PRO A 226 19.08 -6.19 9.45
C PRO A 226 18.64 -4.78 9.88
N LEU A 227 17.34 -4.50 9.90
CA LEU A 227 16.80 -3.22 10.39
C LEU A 227 16.97 -3.08 11.91
N GLU A 228 16.74 -4.15 12.67
CA GLU A 228 16.97 -4.17 14.11
C GLU A 228 18.46 -3.95 14.44
N THR A 229 19.35 -4.52 13.63
CA THR A 229 20.80 -4.29 13.72
C THR A 229 21.14 -2.83 13.43
N ALA A 230 20.61 -2.26 12.34
CA ALA A 230 20.79 -0.86 11.99
C ALA A 230 20.31 0.09 13.09
N ARG A 231 19.16 -0.23 13.69
CA ARG A 231 18.62 0.50 14.85
C ARG A 231 19.55 0.41 16.06
N GLY A 232 20.13 -0.76 16.34
CA GLY A 232 21.10 -0.94 17.41
C GLY A 232 22.36 -0.08 17.20
N LEU A 233 22.89 -0.07 15.98
CA LEU A 233 24.02 0.78 15.59
C LEU A 233 23.69 2.26 15.72
N ALA A 234 22.50 2.68 15.29
CA ALA A 234 22.02 4.05 15.47
C ALA A 234 21.99 4.46 16.95
N LYS A 235 21.48 3.60 17.84
CA LYS A 235 21.51 3.85 19.29
C LYS A 235 22.92 3.98 19.84
N GLN A 236 23.84 3.11 19.41
CA GLN A 236 25.25 3.20 19.82
C GLN A 236 25.88 4.51 19.36
N LEU A 237 25.70 4.88 18.09
CA LEU A 237 26.21 6.14 17.52
C LEU A 237 25.68 7.36 18.28
N LEU A 238 24.40 7.33 18.65
CA LEU A 238 23.77 8.38 19.45
C LEU A 238 24.35 8.45 20.87
N LEU A 239 24.83 7.36 21.46
CA LEU A 239 25.43 7.37 22.81
C LEU A 239 26.87 7.90 22.83
N THR A 240 27.63 7.78 21.74
CA THR A 240 29.08 8.07 21.71
C THR A 240 29.47 9.46 21.19
N ALA A 241 28.54 10.31 20.76
CA ALA A 241 28.90 11.67 20.36
C ALA A 241 29.27 12.52 21.59
N PRO A 242 30.45 13.20 21.66
CA PRO A 242 31.21 13.79 20.54
C PRO A 242 32.75 13.55 20.52
N MET A 243 33.38 13.70 19.36
CA MET A 243 34.73 14.28 19.24
C MET A 243 34.63 15.44 18.26
N SER A 244 34.49 16.64 18.82
CA SER A 244 34.60 17.90 18.11
C SER A 244 36.02 18.03 17.54
N TYR A 245 36.20 17.74 16.25
CA TYR A 245 37.31 18.35 15.51
C TYR A 245 36.88 19.77 15.15
N ASN A 246 37.08 20.69 16.10
CA ASN A 246 37.30 22.09 15.74
C ASN A 246 38.61 22.13 14.96
N ILE A 247 38.54 22.44 13.67
CA ILE A 247 39.66 22.97 12.90
C ILE A 247 39.32 24.43 12.60
#